data_AF-A0A2X2W9U9-F1
#
_entry.id   AF-A0A2X2W9U9-F1
#
_cell.length_a   1.000
_cell.length_b   1.000
_cell.length_c   1.000
_cell.angle_alpha   90.00
_cell.angle_beta   90.00
_cell.angle_gamma   90.00
#
_symmetry.space_group_name_H-M   'P 1'
#
loop_
_entity.id
_entity.type
_entity.pdbx_description
1 polymer ?
#
loop_
_entity_poly.entity_id
_entity_poly.type
_entity_poly.pdbx_seq_one_letter_code
_entity_poly.pdbx_strand_id
1 'polypeptide(L)'
;MKKGYIAGKLFKQGDIRQRLYEEEILKKEISNVKWHNPINDPEANDKSKAPTAETIFKNDCKKVLESDYIVAELDDEDSGTIAELFIAWTVNYFYKLFEEGYTLEEIKEKIPYKNIYCHLSDIRQDSKGYEGIRLPWGINQFVIGGLINDGKIMRNFEEIVEDISSKEK
;
A
#
# COMPACT_ATOMS: atom_id res chain seq x y z
N MET A 1 18.81 5.41 14.61
CA MET A 1 19.13 4.11 14.01
C MET A 1 18.36 4.00 12.72
N LYS A 2 18.99 3.56 11.62
CA LYS A 2 18.31 3.44 10.33
C LYS A 2 17.24 2.34 10.39
N LYS A 3 16.21 2.46 9.58
CA LYS A 3 15.07 1.56 9.48
C LYS A 3 15.04 0.92 8.10
N GLY A 4 14.70 -0.36 8.05
CA GLY A 4 14.52 -1.10 6.79
C GLY A 4 13.15 -1.74 6.75
N TYR A 5 12.53 -1.80 5.57
CA TYR A 5 11.23 -2.42 5.34
C TYR A 5 11.38 -3.57 4.34
N ILE A 6 10.81 -4.72 4.67
CA ILE A 6 10.81 -5.92 3.81
C ILE A 6 9.42 -6.04 3.20
N ALA A 7 9.31 -5.68 1.92
CA ALA A 7 8.10 -5.75 1.12
C ALA A 7 8.04 -7.07 0.34
N GLY A 8 6.84 -7.60 0.14
CA GLY A 8 6.63 -8.80 -0.66
C GLY A 8 5.38 -9.54 -0.23
N LYS A 9 5.01 -10.56 -1.00
CA LYS A 9 3.89 -11.44 -0.64
C LYS A 9 4.13 -12.09 0.72
N LEU A 10 3.03 -12.40 1.40
CA LEU A 10 3.03 -13.04 2.72
C LEU A 10 1.81 -13.95 2.92
N PHE A 11 1.22 -14.43 1.83
CA PHE A 11 -0.06 -15.15 1.86
C PHE A 11 0.08 -16.68 1.81
N LYS A 12 1.07 -17.21 1.07
CA LYS A 12 1.37 -18.66 1.05
C LYS A 12 2.60 -18.99 1.90
N GLN A 13 2.71 -20.26 2.31
CA GLN A 13 3.82 -20.75 3.12
C GLN A 13 5.19 -20.47 2.48
N GLY A 14 5.28 -20.52 1.15
CA GLY A 14 6.49 -20.17 0.40
C GLY A 14 6.91 -18.73 0.67
N ASP A 15 5.99 -17.78 0.47
CA ASP A 15 6.28 -16.36 0.69
C ASP A 15 6.66 -16.08 2.13
N ILE A 16 5.90 -16.63 3.09
CA ILE A 16 6.17 -16.41 4.52
C ILE A 16 7.57 -16.88 4.89
N ARG A 17 7.97 -18.09 4.43
CA ARG A 17 9.32 -18.61 4.67
C ARG A 17 10.38 -17.75 4.01
N GLN A 18 10.13 -17.30 2.79
CA GLN A 18 11.06 -16.46 2.04
C GLN A 18 11.30 -15.11 2.75
N ARG A 19 10.23 -14.41 3.17
CA ARG A 19 10.33 -13.15 3.92
C ARG A 19 11.06 -13.30 5.26
N LEU A 20 10.80 -14.39 5.99
CA LEU A 20 11.49 -14.68 7.25
C LEU A 20 12.98 -14.98 7.04
N TYR A 21 13.31 -15.73 5.98
CA TYR A 21 14.69 -16.02 5.59
C TYR A 21 15.45 -14.74 5.19
N GLU A 22 14.83 -13.87 4.39
CA GLU A 22 15.39 -12.57 4.03
C GLU A 22 15.64 -11.69 5.27
N GLU A 23 14.70 -11.65 6.21
CA GLU A 23 14.87 -10.91 7.46
C GLU A 23 16.05 -11.44 8.29
N GLU A 24 16.23 -12.77 8.37
CA GLU A 24 17.37 -13.39 9.06
C GLU A 24 18.70 -12.95 8.44
N ILE A 25 18.81 -13.02 7.11
CA ILE A 25 20.02 -12.58 6.39
C ILE A 25 20.27 -11.10 6.60
N LEU A 26 19.24 -10.25 6.43
CA LEU A 26 19.36 -8.81 6.58
C LEU A 26 19.81 -8.42 7.99
N LYS A 27 19.28 -9.06 9.03
CA LYS A 27 19.70 -8.84 10.42
C LYS A 27 21.13 -9.30 10.67
N LYS A 28 21.56 -10.40 10.05
CA LYS A 28 22.91 -10.95 10.20
C LYS A 28 23.96 -10.10 9.50
N GLU A 29 23.71 -9.73 8.24
CA GLU A 29 24.68 -9.05 7.38
C GLU A 29 24.62 -7.51 7.53
N ILE A 30 23.47 -6.95 7.94
CA ILE A 30 23.24 -5.50 8.07
C ILE A 30 22.61 -5.19 9.45
N SER A 31 23.40 -5.39 10.51
CA SER A 31 22.94 -5.31 11.90
C SER A 31 22.67 -3.90 12.44
N ASN A 32 23.15 -2.85 11.76
CA ASN A 32 22.94 -1.44 12.13
C ASN A 32 21.63 -0.84 11.60
N VAL A 33 20.81 -1.64 10.90
CA VAL A 33 19.48 -1.29 10.40
C VAL A 33 18.42 -2.06 11.19
N LYS A 34 17.39 -1.36 11.66
CA LYS A 34 16.22 -1.99 12.26
C LYS A 34 15.27 -2.44 11.16
N TRP A 35 15.41 -3.71 10.76
CA TRP A 35 14.55 -4.35 9.77
C TRP A 35 13.15 -4.62 10.33
N HIS A 36 12.14 -4.23 9.57
CA HIS A 36 10.74 -4.48 9.81
C HIS A 36 10.21 -5.45 8.75
N ASN A 37 9.65 -6.55 9.23
CA ASN A 37 8.97 -7.56 8.43
C ASN A 37 7.48 -7.54 8.79
N PRO A 38 6.56 -7.27 7.84
CA PRO A 38 5.12 -7.22 8.12
C PRO A 38 4.57 -8.52 8.74
N ILE A 39 5.18 -9.67 8.48
CA ILE A 39 4.79 -10.96 9.08
C ILE A 39 4.94 -10.95 10.61
N ASN A 40 5.94 -10.24 11.11
CA ASN A 40 6.29 -10.20 12.53
C ASN A 40 5.68 -8.98 13.26
N ASP A 41 4.78 -8.22 12.63
CA ASP A 41 4.09 -7.10 13.29
C ASP A 41 2.85 -7.61 14.06
N PRO A 42 2.89 -7.64 15.40
CA PRO A 42 1.76 -8.08 16.21
C PRO A 42 0.59 -7.08 16.23
N GLU A 43 0.82 -5.80 15.92
CA GLU A 43 -0.25 -4.79 15.84
C GLU A 43 -1.02 -4.91 14.51
N ALA A 44 -0.35 -5.35 13.43
CA ALA A 44 -0.99 -5.62 12.14
C ALA A 44 -1.71 -6.99 12.08
N ASN A 45 -1.22 -7.99 12.83
CA ASN A 45 -1.69 -9.39 12.71
C ASN A 45 -2.67 -9.85 13.79
N ASP A 46 -3.18 -8.97 14.65
CA ASP A 46 -4.24 -9.32 15.60
C ASP A 46 -5.60 -9.50 14.87
N LYS A 47 -5.78 -10.69 14.29
CA LYS A 47 -6.98 -11.08 13.52
C LYS A 47 -8.27 -11.04 14.35
N SER A 48 -8.18 -10.99 15.68
CA SER A 48 -9.36 -10.80 16.55
C SER A 48 -9.99 -9.41 16.40
N LYS A 49 -9.21 -8.43 15.91
CA LYS A 49 -9.66 -7.05 15.72
C LYS A 49 -10.28 -6.77 14.35
N ALA A 50 -10.20 -7.72 13.40
CA ALA A 50 -10.71 -7.58 12.03
C ALA A 50 -10.42 -6.18 11.43
N PRO A 51 -9.14 -5.79 11.27
CA PRO A 51 -8.77 -4.43 10.93
C PRO A 51 -9.37 -3.99 9.59
N THR A 52 -9.84 -2.73 9.54
CA THR A 52 -10.37 -2.14 8.30
C THR A 52 -9.25 -1.90 7.28
N ALA A 53 -9.61 -1.83 6.00
CA ALA A 53 -8.67 -1.50 4.92
C ALA A 53 -7.87 -0.21 5.20
N GLU A 54 -8.53 0.83 5.72
CA GLU A 54 -7.88 2.10 6.12
C GLU A 54 -6.86 1.92 7.25
N THR A 55 -7.16 1.04 8.21
CA THR A 55 -6.24 0.75 9.33
C THR A 55 -5.01 0.00 8.82
N ILE A 56 -5.22 -1.01 7.96
CA ILE A 56 -4.15 -1.75 7.29
C ILE A 56 -3.25 -0.78 6.52
N PHE A 57 -3.86 0.05 5.66
CA PHE A 57 -3.11 1.03 4.87
C PHE A 57 -2.30 1.99 5.76
N LYS A 58 -2.93 2.62 6.76
CA LYS A 58 -2.24 3.60 7.63
C LYS A 58 -1.05 2.98 8.38
N ASN A 59 -1.22 1.76 8.88
CA ASN A 59 -0.17 1.08 9.62
C ASN A 59 1.03 0.75 8.72
N ASP A 60 0.77 0.10 7.58
CA ASP A 60 1.83 -0.38 6.70
C ASP A 60 2.50 0.80 5.96
N CYS A 61 1.70 1.77 5.49
CA CYS A 61 2.20 2.97 4.82
C CYS A 61 3.13 3.78 5.73
N LYS A 62 2.80 3.88 7.03
CA LYS A 62 3.69 4.52 8.01
C LYS A 62 5.06 3.82 8.07
N LYS A 63 5.11 2.48 8.05
CA LYS A 63 6.38 1.74 8.09
C LYS A 63 7.20 1.95 6.83
N VAL A 64 6.54 2.00 5.66
CA VAL A 64 7.17 2.34 4.37
C VAL A 64 7.77 3.75 4.42
N LEU A 65 6.97 4.76 4.81
CA LEU A 65 7.40 6.16 4.88
C LEU A 65 8.53 6.41 5.89
N GLU A 66 8.56 5.66 7.00
CA GLU A 66 9.59 5.78 8.02
C GLU A 66 10.89 5.02 7.68
N SER A 67 10.92 4.23 6.60
CA SER A 67 12.08 3.39 6.26
C SER A 67 13.16 4.17 5.50
N ASP A 68 14.43 3.86 5.79
CA ASP A 68 15.58 4.34 5.01
C ASP A 68 15.91 3.39 3.85
N TYR A 69 15.54 2.11 3.98
CA TYR A 69 15.77 1.06 2.99
C TYR A 69 14.51 0.25 2.78
N ILE A 70 14.19 -0.06 1.53
CA ILE A 70 13.14 -1.00 1.16
C ILE A 70 13.78 -2.13 0.37
N VAL A 71 13.56 -3.36 0.83
CA VAL A 71 13.91 -4.59 0.11
C VAL A 71 12.60 -5.23 -0.30
N ALA A 72 12.44 -5.59 -1.57
CA ALA A 72 11.18 -6.09 -2.09
C ALA A 72 11.37 -7.29 -3.01
N GLU A 73 10.48 -8.27 -2.90
CA GLU A 73 10.27 -9.28 -3.95
C GLU A 73 9.24 -8.76 -4.95
N LEU A 74 9.61 -8.75 -6.24
CA LEU A 74 8.75 -8.24 -7.32
C LEU A 74 8.01 -9.37 -8.09
N ASP A 75 8.42 -10.62 -7.89
CA ASP A 75 7.85 -11.75 -8.62
C ASP A 75 6.36 -11.95 -8.31
N ASP A 76 5.62 -12.49 -9.29
CA ASP A 76 4.18 -12.76 -9.25
C ASP A 76 3.23 -11.54 -9.07
N GLU A 77 3.72 -10.30 -9.24
CA GLU A 77 2.91 -9.06 -9.29
C GLU A 77 1.99 -8.82 -8.07
N ASP A 78 2.54 -8.77 -6.85
CA ASP A 78 1.72 -8.39 -5.70
C ASP A 78 1.31 -6.92 -5.74
N SER A 79 0.01 -6.66 -5.89
CA SER A 79 -0.52 -5.30 -5.92
C SER A 79 -0.22 -4.46 -4.66
N GLY A 80 -0.09 -5.09 -3.49
CA GLY A 80 0.28 -4.41 -2.25
C GLY A 80 1.74 -3.97 -2.29
N THR A 81 2.64 -4.90 -2.57
CA THR A 81 4.08 -4.61 -2.72
C THR A 81 4.37 -3.58 -3.82
N ILE A 82 3.68 -3.67 -4.96
CA ILE A 82 3.80 -2.67 -6.02
C ILE A 82 3.38 -1.29 -5.50
N ALA A 83 2.25 -1.19 -4.79
CA ALA A 83 1.80 0.07 -4.21
C ALA A 83 2.82 0.66 -3.20
N GLU A 84 3.39 -0.19 -2.33
CA GLU A 84 4.46 0.21 -1.39
C GLU A 84 5.68 0.80 -2.12
N LEU A 85 6.13 0.14 -3.20
CA LEU A 85 7.26 0.61 -4.01
C LEU A 85 6.97 1.94 -4.71
N PHE A 86 5.75 2.15 -5.20
CA PHE A 86 5.37 3.43 -5.83
C PHE A 86 5.19 4.57 -4.82
N ILE A 87 4.80 4.28 -3.57
CA ILE A 87 4.84 5.25 -2.47
C ILE A 87 6.29 5.70 -2.25
N ALA A 88 7.22 4.76 -2.13
CA ALA A 88 8.64 5.06 -1.94
C ALA A 88 9.24 5.85 -3.12
N TRP A 89 8.91 5.44 -4.35
CA TRP A 89 9.31 6.16 -5.55
C TRP A 89 8.78 7.61 -5.53
N THR A 90 7.52 7.81 -5.15
CA THR A 90 6.89 9.13 -5.10
C THR A 90 7.57 10.03 -4.08
N VAL A 91 7.89 9.51 -2.88
CA VAL A 91 8.67 10.24 -1.87
C VAL A 91 10.03 10.66 -2.43
N ASN A 92 10.77 9.72 -3.04
CA ASN A 92 12.08 10.01 -3.64
C ASN A 92 11.99 11.03 -4.79
N TYR A 93 10.90 10.99 -5.57
CA TYR A 93 10.66 11.95 -6.63
C TYR A 93 10.49 13.37 -6.08
N PHE A 94 9.73 13.55 -4.99
CA PHE A 94 9.63 14.86 -4.34
C PHE A 94 10.97 15.34 -3.76
N TYR A 95 11.77 14.46 -3.15
CA TYR A 95 13.12 14.83 -2.71
C TYR A 95 13.99 15.36 -3.86
N LYS A 96 13.97 14.71 -5.02
CA LYS A 96 14.71 15.17 -6.21
C LYS A 96 14.26 16.55 -6.68
N LEU A 97 12.95 16.82 -6.67
CA LEU A 97 12.44 18.15 -7.01
C LEU A 97 12.96 19.21 -6.04
N PHE A 98 13.01 18.91 -4.74
CA PHE A 98 13.59 19.83 -3.76
C PHE A 98 15.09 20.03 -3.95
N GLU A 99 15.84 18.97 -4.30
CA GLU A 99 17.27 19.06 -4.64
C GLU A 99 17.54 19.88 -5.90
N GLU A 100 16.62 19.85 -6.87
CA GLU A 100 16.64 20.68 -8.08
C GLU A 100 16.27 22.15 -7.80
N GLY A 101 15.88 22.48 -6.56
CA GLY A 101 15.57 23.84 -6.12
C GLY A 101 14.11 24.25 -6.30
N TYR A 102 13.21 23.32 -6.64
CA TYR A 102 11.79 23.62 -6.73
C TYR A 102 11.18 23.90 -5.35
N THR A 103 10.40 24.97 -5.27
CA THR A 103 9.54 25.29 -4.13
C THR A 103 8.27 24.45 -4.14
N LEU A 104 7.61 24.34 -2.98
CA LEU A 104 6.32 23.63 -2.89
C LEU A 104 5.26 24.27 -3.79
N GLU A 105 5.29 25.59 -3.93
CA GLU A 105 4.40 26.39 -4.77
C GLU A 105 4.59 26.02 -6.25
N GLU A 106 5.83 26.01 -6.74
CA GLU A 106 6.14 25.59 -8.12
C GLU A 106 5.78 24.13 -8.38
N ILE A 107 5.98 23.25 -7.40
CA ILE A 107 5.58 21.85 -7.49
C ILE A 107 4.06 21.74 -7.62
N LYS A 108 3.28 22.50 -6.86
CA LYS A 108 1.81 22.50 -6.95
C LYS A 108 1.30 23.00 -8.31
N GLU A 109 1.98 23.98 -8.90
CA GLU A 109 1.66 24.48 -10.24
C GLU A 109 1.96 23.44 -11.33
N LYS A 110 3.09 22.72 -11.22
CA LYS A 110 3.50 21.70 -12.20
C LYS A 110 2.80 20.36 -12.03
N ILE A 111 2.52 19.99 -10.78
CA ILE A 111 2.01 18.69 -10.37
C ILE A 111 0.69 18.93 -9.63
N PRO A 112 -0.44 18.93 -10.36
CA PRO A 112 -1.72 19.18 -9.74
C PRO A 112 -2.07 18.05 -8.76
N TYR A 113 -2.75 18.43 -7.68
CA TYR A 113 -3.45 17.48 -6.83
C TYR A 113 -4.47 16.71 -7.67
N LYS A 114 -4.56 15.40 -7.46
CA LYS A 114 -5.37 14.49 -8.27
C LYS A 114 -6.58 14.09 -7.45
N ASN A 115 -7.77 14.40 -7.94
CA ASN A 115 -8.98 13.79 -7.42
C ASN A 115 -9.04 12.35 -7.93
N ILE A 116 -8.85 11.37 -7.04
CA ILE A 116 -8.75 9.95 -7.41
C ILE A 116 -10.15 9.32 -7.41
N TYR A 117 -10.50 8.72 -8.54
CA TYR A 117 -11.72 7.96 -8.75
C TYR A 117 -11.39 6.55 -9.24
N CYS A 118 -11.98 5.56 -8.60
CA CYS A 118 -11.89 4.16 -8.99
C CYS A 118 -13.30 3.57 -9.04
N HIS A 119 -13.52 2.53 -9.85
CA HIS A 119 -14.76 1.76 -9.79
C HIS A 119 -14.47 0.28 -9.56
N LEU A 120 -15.32 -0.37 -8.77
CA LEU A 120 -15.34 -1.82 -8.63
C LEU A 120 -16.76 -2.30 -8.93
N SER A 121 -16.96 -2.89 -10.10
CA SER A 121 -18.29 -3.31 -10.57
C SER A 121 -18.60 -4.78 -10.27
N ASP A 122 -17.63 -5.53 -9.72
CA ASP A 122 -17.81 -6.94 -9.40
C ASP A 122 -18.91 -7.12 -8.33
N ILE A 123 -19.99 -7.79 -8.70
CA ILE A 123 -21.16 -7.99 -7.83
C ILE A 123 -20.84 -8.80 -6.58
N ARG A 124 -19.74 -9.55 -6.58
CA ARG A 124 -19.35 -10.41 -5.45
C ARG A 124 -18.97 -9.59 -4.22
N GLN A 125 -18.64 -8.30 -4.36
CA GLN A 125 -18.34 -7.42 -3.23
C GLN A 125 -19.52 -7.27 -2.25
N ASP A 126 -20.76 -7.46 -2.71
CA ASP A 126 -21.97 -7.35 -1.87
C ASP A 126 -22.27 -8.63 -1.10
N SER A 127 -21.47 -9.68 -1.32
CA SER A 127 -21.72 -11.00 -0.76
C SER A 127 -21.42 -11.03 0.73
N LYS A 128 -22.37 -11.56 1.51
CA LYS A 128 -22.23 -11.75 2.95
C LYS A 128 -22.16 -13.23 3.29
N GLY A 129 -21.35 -13.59 4.29
CA GLY A 129 -21.34 -14.94 4.87
C GLY A 129 -20.54 -15.99 4.10
N TYR A 130 -19.59 -15.59 3.24
CA TYR A 130 -18.58 -16.51 2.73
C TYR A 130 -17.48 -16.74 3.77
N GLU A 131 -17.04 -18.00 3.91
CA GLU A 131 -16.00 -18.39 4.86
C GLU A 131 -14.99 -19.34 4.21
N GLY A 132 -13.74 -19.26 4.69
CA GLY A 132 -12.65 -20.14 4.27
C GLY A 132 -12.45 -20.15 2.74
N ILE A 133 -12.42 -21.35 2.15
CA ILE A 133 -12.18 -21.55 0.71
C ILE A 133 -13.28 -20.97 -0.20
N ARG A 134 -14.42 -20.55 0.36
CA ARG A 134 -15.53 -19.96 -0.40
C ARG A 134 -15.41 -18.44 -0.52
N LEU A 135 -14.46 -17.82 0.18
CA LEU A 135 -14.22 -16.38 0.07
C LEU A 135 -13.79 -16.05 -1.37
N PRO A 136 -14.51 -15.15 -2.06
CA PRO A 136 -14.07 -14.68 -3.36
C PRO A 136 -12.77 -13.89 -3.19
N TRP A 137 -11.81 -14.13 -4.08
CA TRP A 137 -10.61 -13.31 -4.16
C TRP A 137 -11.01 -11.87 -4.51
N GLY A 138 -10.47 -10.92 -3.74
CA GLY A 138 -10.72 -9.49 -3.90
C GLY A 138 -9.42 -8.71 -4.08
N ILE A 139 -9.56 -7.39 -4.21
CA ILE A 139 -8.43 -6.46 -4.27
C ILE A 139 -7.71 -6.42 -2.91
N ASN A 140 -6.38 -6.29 -2.95
CA ASN A 140 -5.56 -6.16 -1.76
C ASN A 140 -6.08 -5.00 -0.88
N GLN A 141 -6.30 -5.28 0.41
CA GLN A 141 -6.90 -4.32 1.35
C GLN A 141 -6.00 -3.12 1.65
N PHE A 142 -4.68 -3.25 1.52
CA PHE A 142 -3.75 -2.12 1.57
C PHE A 142 -4.06 -1.11 0.45
N VAL A 143 -4.26 -1.61 -0.77
CA VAL A 143 -4.61 -0.79 -1.94
C VAL A 143 -5.97 -0.12 -1.78
N ILE A 144 -6.99 -0.88 -1.34
CA ILE A 144 -8.32 -0.34 -1.04
C ILE A 144 -8.25 0.76 0.01
N GLY A 145 -7.51 0.53 1.10
CA GLY A 145 -7.34 1.52 2.17
C GLY A 145 -6.69 2.81 1.69
N GLY A 146 -5.65 2.70 0.83
CA GLY A 146 -5.00 3.87 0.24
C GLY A 146 -5.91 4.68 -0.67
N LEU A 147 -6.68 4.00 -1.52
CA LEU A 147 -7.61 4.64 -2.46
C LEU A 147 -8.81 5.28 -1.77
N ILE A 148 -9.32 4.71 -0.68
CA ILE A 148 -10.43 5.29 0.10
C ILE A 148 -9.93 6.47 0.95
N ASN A 149 -8.68 6.45 1.40
CA ASN A 149 -8.15 7.50 2.28
C ASN A 149 -7.99 8.86 1.58
N ASP A 150 -7.70 8.90 0.27
CA ASP A 150 -7.48 10.14 -0.51
C ASP A 150 -8.27 10.16 -1.83
N GLY A 151 -9.30 9.33 -1.95
CA GLY A 151 -10.06 9.15 -3.17
C GLY A 151 -11.43 8.52 -2.94
N LYS A 152 -12.05 8.06 -4.04
CA LYS A 152 -13.36 7.41 -4.02
C LYS A 152 -13.33 6.11 -4.82
N ILE A 153 -13.94 5.06 -4.25
CA ILE A 153 -14.26 3.84 -4.99
C ILE A 153 -15.78 3.79 -5.17
N MET A 154 -16.23 3.87 -6.42
CA MET A 154 -17.64 3.89 -6.82
C MET A 154 -18.04 2.53 -7.41
N ARG A 155 -19.34 2.27 -7.57
CA ARG A 155 -19.80 0.97 -8.04
C ARG A 155 -19.56 0.79 -9.54
N ASN A 156 -19.71 1.84 -10.33
CA ASN A 156 -19.61 1.78 -11.78
C ASN A 156 -18.96 3.06 -12.31
N PHE A 157 -18.71 3.07 -13.62
CA PHE A 157 -18.04 4.18 -14.27
C PHE A 157 -18.97 5.39 -14.45
N GLU A 158 -20.26 5.15 -14.66
CA GLU A 158 -21.29 6.17 -14.83
C GLU A 158 -21.38 7.08 -13.59
N GLU A 159 -21.33 6.49 -12.39
CA GLU A 159 -21.27 7.22 -11.12
C GLU A 159 -20.07 8.17 -11.04
N ILE A 160 -18.91 7.77 -11.58
CA ILE A 160 -17.71 8.62 -11.65
C ILE A 160 -17.97 9.81 -12.58
N VAL A 161 -18.53 9.54 -13.76
CA VAL A 161 -18.84 10.59 -14.75
C VAL A 161 -19.83 11.59 -14.17
N GLU A 162 -20.86 11.13 -13.45
CA GLU A 162 -21.83 11.97 -12.77
C GLU A 162 -21.19 12.82 -11.66
N ASP A 163 -20.38 12.23 -10.78
CA ASP A 163 -19.71 12.98 -9.69
C ASP A 163 -18.78 14.07 -10.25
N ILE A 164 -17.96 13.74 -11.25
CA ILE A 164 -17.09 14.73 -11.91
C ILE A 164 -17.93 15.82 -12.59
N SER A 165 -18.92 15.43 -13.39
CA SER A 165 -19.77 16.40 -14.12
C SER A 165 -20.55 17.33 -13.20
N SER A 166 -20.88 16.89 -11.98
CA SER A 166 -21.58 17.72 -11.00
C SER A 166 -20.70 18.80 -10.37
N LYS A 167 -19.38 18.60 -10.37
CA LYS A 167 -18.39 19.52 -9.77
C LYS A 167 -17.80 20.52 -10.75
N GLU A 168 -17.82 20.19 -12.04
CA GLU A 168 -17.30 21.03 -13.12
C GLU A 168 -18.36 21.97 -13.73
N LYS A 169 -19.59 21.93 -13.21
CA LYS A 169 -20.69 22.85 -13.57
C LYS A 169 -20.77 24.00 -12.59
#